data_AF-A0A2M7UF64-F1
#
_entry.id   AF-A0A2M7UF64-F1
#
_cell.length_a   1.000
_cell.length_b   1.000
_cell.length_c   1.000
_cell.angle_alpha   90.00
_cell.angle_beta   90.00
_cell.angle_gamma   90.00
#
_symmetry.space_group_name_H-M   'P 1'
#
loop_
_entity.id
_entity.type
_entity.pdbx_description
1 polymer ?
#
loop_
_entity_poly.entity_id
_entity_poly.type
_entity_poly.pdbx_seq_one_letter_code
_entity_poly.pdbx_strand_id
1 'polypeptide(L)'
;MLEIHNFTQNEIDEEFLKRVAKSALKTAGIKDRAEISLAIVGDGRMRKLNKMYRGKNRVTDVLSFDNRSVIPYLNKAFPRLKRATGEKFIEPPSGIKRLGEIIICYPQAKKQAKRLKHSLEKEL
;
A
#
# COMPACT_ATOMS: atom_id res chain seq x y z
N MET A 1 7.38 1.59 12.21
CA MET A 1 7.88 0.50 11.37
C MET A 1 7.29 0.66 9.98
N LEU A 2 8.11 0.56 8.94
CA LEU A 2 7.65 0.61 7.56
C LEU A 2 8.03 -0.70 6.89
N GLU A 3 7.03 -1.39 6.37
CA GLU A 3 7.20 -2.62 5.60
C GLU A 3 6.97 -2.33 4.13
N ILE A 4 7.83 -2.84 3.26
CA ILE A 4 7.71 -2.68 1.81
C ILE A 4 7.63 -4.07 1.19
N HIS A 5 6.62 -4.28 0.34
CA HIS A 5 6.40 -5.52 -0.38
C HIS A 5 6.39 -5.25 -1.88
N ASN A 6 7.40 -5.73 -2.59
CA ASN A 6 7.44 -5.66 -4.04
C ASN A 6 6.82 -6.90 -4.67
N PHE A 7 5.62 -6.76 -5.24
CA PHE A 7 4.92 -7.81 -5.96
C PHE A 7 5.13 -7.72 -7.48
N THR A 8 6.20 -7.09 -7.92
CA THR A 8 6.55 -6.92 -9.34
C THR A 8 7.93 -7.51 -9.62
N GLN A 9 8.27 -7.62 -10.91
CA GLN A 9 9.62 -8.01 -11.35
C GLN A 9 10.56 -6.81 -11.49
N ASN A 10 10.09 -5.58 -11.23
CA ASN A 10 10.92 -4.39 -11.36
C ASN A 10 11.71 -4.18 -10.06
N GLU A 11 12.94 -3.71 -10.18
CA GLU A 11 13.69 -3.21 -9.04
C GLU A 11 13.07 -1.92 -8.52
N ILE A 12 13.04 -1.80 -7.19
CA ILE A 12 12.47 -0.67 -6.47
C ILE A 12 13.51 -0.24 -5.44
N ASP A 13 13.82 1.05 -5.41
CA ASP A 13 14.65 1.63 -4.37
C ASP A 13 13.84 1.70 -3.06
N GLU A 14 13.97 0.67 -2.24
CA GLU A 14 13.32 0.62 -0.93
C GLU A 14 13.84 1.69 0.03
N GLU A 15 15.10 2.11 -0.09
CA GLU A 15 15.67 3.13 0.79
C GLU A 15 15.07 4.50 0.49
N PHE A 16 14.91 4.82 -0.80
CA PHE A 16 14.17 5.99 -1.26
C PHE A 16 12.75 5.99 -0.70
N LEU A 17 11.99 4.90 -0.89
CA LEU A 17 10.62 4.80 -0.37
C LEU A 17 10.58 4.90 1.15
N LYS A 18 11.54 4.30 1.86
CA LYS A 18 11.68 4.44 3.31
C LYS A 18 11.91 5.89 3.74
N ARG A 19 12.74 6.63 3.01
CA ARG A 19 13.02 8.04 3.26
C ARG A 19 11.79 8.92 3.00
N VAL A 20 11.11 8.73 1.88
CA VAL A 20 9.90 9.49 1.51
C VAL A 20 8.79 9.25 2.53
N ALA A 21 8.49 8.00 2.86
CA ALA A 21 7.45 7.66 3.83
C ALA A 21 7.76 8.21 5.24
N LYS A 22 9.02 8.12 5.71
CA LYS A 22 9.43 8.75 6.98
C LYS A 22 9.22 10.27 6.96
N SER A 23 9.57 10.92 5.85
CA SER A 23 9.36 12.36 5.68
C SER A 23 7.87 12.71 5.72
N ALA A 24 7.03 11.97 4.98
CA ALA A 24 5.59 12.16 4.97
C ALA A 24 4.96 11.99 6.36
N LEU A 25 5.35 10.95 7.11
CA LEU A 25 4.88 10.72 8.48
C LEU A 25 5.28 11.86 9.43
N LYS A 26 6.53 12.35 9.32
CA LYS A 26 7.03 13.47 10.11
C LYS A 26 6.24 14.75 9.82
N THR A 27 5.99 15.06 8.55
CA THR A 27 5.18 16.21 8.12
C THR A 27 3.73 16.10 8.59
N ALA A 28 3.17 14.88 8.61
CA ALA A 28 1.84 14.62 9.15
C ALA A 28 1.75 14.71 10.69
N GLY A 29 2.84 15.03 11.38
CA GLY A 29 2.87 15.17 12.85
C GLY A 29 2.78 13.85 13.60
N ILE A 30 3.04 12.73 12.95
CA ILE A 30 2.99 11.41 13.57
C ILE A 30 4.30 11.18 14.33
N LYS A 31 4.26 11.40 15.65
CA LYS A 31 5.41 11.29 16.57
C LYS A 31 5.55 9.91 17.22
N ASP A 32 4.46 9.13 17.21
CA ASP A 32 4.41 7.81 17.85
C ASP A 32 5.05 6.71 17.00
N ARG A 33 5.23 5.53 17.60
CA ARG A 33 5.58 4.30 16.87
C ARG A 33 4.43 3.93 15.93
N ALA A 34 4.48 4.44 14.71
CA ALA A 34 3.48 4.13 13.68
C ALA A 34 3.93 2.97 12.80
N GLU A 35 3.00 2.11 12.42
CA GLU A 35 3.20 1.01 11.49
C GLU A 35 2.45 1.29 10.19
N ILE A 36 3.16 1.21 9.07
CA ILE A 36 2.61 1.42 7.74
C ILE A 36 3.23 0.38 6.80
N SER A 37 2.41 -0.17 5.92
CA SER A 37 2.86 -1.16 4.93
C SER A 37 2.63 -0.62 3.53
N LEU A 38 3.63 -0.77 2.66
CA LEU A 38 3.60 -0.33 1.28
C LEU A 38 3.71 -1.54 0.37
N ALA A 39 2.85 -1.65 -0.63
CA ALA A 39 2.92 -2.72 -1.62
C ALA A 39 2.98 -2.16 -3.03
N ILE A 40 3.99 -2.61 -3.79
CA ILE A 40 4.14 -2.27 -5.19
C ILE A 40 3.56 -3.41 -6.02
N VAL A 41 2.57 -3.11 -6.86
CA VAL A 41 1.82 -4.11 -7.63
C VAL A 41 1.73 -3.78 -9.11
N GLY A 42 1.47 -4.80 -9.93
CA GLY A 42 1.13 -4.62 -11.36
C GLY A 42 -0.36 -4.35 -11.62
N ASP A 43 -0.68 -3.99 -12.86
CA ASP A 43 -2.02 -3.64 -13.34
C ASP A 43 -3.08 -4.71 -12.97
N GLY A 44 -2.75 -5.99 -13.10
CA GLY A 44 -3.67 -7.10 -12.83
C GLY A 44 -4.11 -7.20 -11.37
N ARG A 45 -3.15 -7.10 -10.43
CA ARG A 45 -3.44 -7.08 -8.99
C ARG A 45 -4.21 -5.82 -8.62
N MET A 46 -3.78 -4.66 -9.11
CA MET A 46 -4.45 -3.39 -8.85
C MET A 46 -5.91 -3.37 -9.32
N ARG A 47 -6.19 -3.83 -10.55
CA ARG A 47 -7.56 -3.93 -11.07
C ARG A 47 -8.45 -4.83 -10.21
N LYS A 48 -7.92 -5.98 -9.77
CA LYS A 48 -8.65 -6.91 -8.89
C LYS A 48 -8.99 -6.26 -7.56
N LEU A 49 -8.03 -5.58 -6.94
CA LEU A 49 -8.24 -4.84 -5.68
C LEU A 49 -9.26 -3.70 -5.84
N ASN A 50 -9.15 -2.91 -6.90
CA ASN A 50 -10.07 -1.80 -7.16
C ASN A 50 -11.51 -2.30 -7.41
N LYS A 51 -11.66 -3.42 -8.12
CA LYS A 51 -12.96 -4.08 -8.30
C LYS A 51 -13.50 -4.59 -6.97
N MET A 52 -12.69 -5.30 -6.19
CA MET A 52 -13.09 -5.93 -4.94
C MET A 52 -13.51 -4.91 -3.87
N TYR A 53 -12.72 -3.86 -3.67
CA TYR A 53 -12.91 -2.94 -2.54
C TYR A 53 -13.65 -1.65 -2.91
N ARG A 54 -13.68 -1.26 -4.19
CA ARG A 54 -14.34 -0.03 -4.65
C ARG A 54 -15.39 -0.27 -5.73
N GLY A 55 -15.63 -1.52 -6.15
CA GLY A 55 -16.55 -1.86 -7.23
C GLY A 55 -16.10 -1.41 -8.62
N LYS A 56 -14.86 -0.91 -8.77
CA LYS A 56 -14.37 -0.30 -10.02
C LYS A 56 -13.46 -1.25 -10.77
N ASN A 57 -13.93 -1.82 -11.88
CA ASN A 57 -13.16 -2.73 -12.73
C ASN A 57 -12.15 -1.99 -13.64
N ARG A 58 -11.29 -1.15 -13.06
CA ARG A 58 -10.24 -0.40 -13.77
C ARG A 58 -8.97 -0.32 -12.92
N VAL A 59 -7.83 -0.08 -13.56
CA VAL A 59 -6.58 0.19 -12.86
C VAL A 59 -6.62 1.61 -12.28
N THR A 60 -5.97 1.82 -11.15
CA THR A 60 -5.69 3.14 -10.57
C THR A 60 -4.21 3.18 -10.18
N ASP A 61 -3.71 4.36 -9.91
CA ASP A 61 -2.39 4.61 -9.35
C ASP A 61 -2.22 4.09 -7.92
N VAL A 62 -3.09 4.50 -7.00
CA VAL A 62 -2.95 4.22 -5.57
C VAL A 62 -4.28 3.76 -4.96
N LEU A 63 -4.19 2.81 -4.03
CA LEU A 63 -5.25 2.47 -3.10
C LEU A 63 -4.69 2.52 -1.67
N SER A 64 -5.42 3.14 -0.75
CA SER A 64 -5.09 3.17 0.67
C SER A 64 -6.14 2.42 1.49
N PHE A 65 -5.67 1.65 2.47
CA PHE A 65 -6.48 0.84 3.37
C PHE A 65 -6.04 1.11 4.80
N ASP A 66 -7.01 1.19 5.71
CA ASP A 66 -6.81 1.55 7.12
C ASP A 66 -6.19 0.42 7.95
N ASN A 67 -6.75 -0.78 7.88
CA ASN A 67 -6.21 -1.97 8.57
C ASN A 67 -6.79 -3.24 7.95
N ARG A 68 -6.85 -3.28 6.62
CA ARG A 68 -7.35 -4.44 5.88
C ARG A 68 -6.16 -5.33 5.60
N SER A 69 -6.28 -6.64 5.78
CA SER A 69 -5.22 -7.60 5.48
C SER A 69 -5.01 -7.78 3.96
N VAL A 70 -4.83 -6.70 3.19
CA VAL A 70 -4.69 -6.75 1.73
C VAL A 70 -3.34 -7.29 1.33
N ILE A 71 -2.26 -6.90 2.01
CA ILE A 71 -0.92 -7.44 1.74
C ILE A 71 -0.86 -8.94 2.06
N PRO A 72 -1.38 -9.43 3.20
CA PRO A 72 -1.52 -10.86 3.45
C PRO A 72 -2.35 -11.60 2.38
N TYR A 73 -3.41 -10.98 1.85
CA TYR A 73 -4.17 -11.50 0.71
C TYR A 73 -3.32 -11.56 -0.57
N LEU A 74 -2.54 -10.52 -0.87
CA LEU A 74 -1.64 -10.48 -2.04
C LEU A 74 -0.53 -11.53 -1.96
N ASN A 75 -0.01 -11.78 -0.76
CA ASN A 75 0.94 -12.84 -0.45
C ASN A 75 0.32 -14.25 -0.51
N LYS A 76 -0.99 -14.37 -0.74
CA LYS A 76 -1.75 -15.63 -0.65
C LYS A 76 -1.61 -16.34 0.71
N ALA A 77 -1.06 -15.67 1.73
CA ALA A 77 -0.88 -16.22 3.07
C ALA A 77 -2.24 -16.46 3.76
N PHE A 78 -3.30 -15.74 3.34
CA PHE A 78 -4.66 -15.91 3.85
C PHE A 78 -5.68 -15.96 2.70
N PRO A 79 -5.81 -17.11 2.00
CA PRO A 79 -6.71 -17.24 0.86
C PRO A 79 -8.20 -17.25 1.24
N ARG A 80 -8.54 -17.22 2.54
CA ARG A 80 -9.92 -17.32 3.06
C ARG A 80 -10.29 -16.20 4.04
N LEU A 81 -9.92 -14.95 3.78
CA LEU A 81 -10.56 -13.85 4.50
C LEU A 81 -11.99 -13.65 3.96
N LYS A 82 -12.89 -14.58 4.33
CA LYS A 82 -14.32 -14.31 4.36
C LYS A 82 -14.49 -13.04 5.19
N ARG A 83 -15.33 -12.10 4.72
CA ARG A 83 -15.74 -10.90 5.48
C ARG A 83 -15.88 -11.31 6.94
N ALA A 84 -14.94 -10.89 7.79
CA ALA A 84 -15.10 -11.04 9.22
C ALA A 84 -16.41 -10.32 9.55
N THR A 85 -17.39 -11.11 9.95
CA THR A 85 -18.70 -10.66 10.38
C THR A 85 -18.50 -9.76 11.58
N GLY A 86 -18.57 -8.44 11.39
CA GLY A 86 -18.94 -7.44 12.40
C GLY A 86 -18.02 -7.22 13.61
N GLU A 87 -17.18 -8.17 13.98
CA GLU A 87 -16.39 -8.11 15.21
C GLU A 87 -15.00 -7.59 14.87
N LYS A 88 -14.80 -6.28 15.11
CA LYS A 88 -13.47 -5.70 15.20
C LYS A 88 -12.76 -6.41 16.35
N PHE A 89 -11.80 -7.27 16.04
CA PHE A 89 -10.85 -7.76 17.04
C PHE A 89 -10.09 -6.55 17.60
N ILE A 90 -10.36 -6.23 18.87
CA ILE A 90 -9.66 -5.15 19.58
C ILE A 90 -8.35 -5.74 20.04
N GLU A 91 -7.26 -5.34 19.40
CA GLU A 91 -5.94 -5.72 19.87
C GLU A 91 -5.65 -5.04 21.21
N PRO A 92 -4.99 -5.74 22.15
CA PRO A 92 -4.53 -5.11 23.38
C PRO A 92 -3.66 -3.90 23.05
N PRO A 93 -3.74 -2.81 23.83
CA PRO A 93 -3.02 -1.57 23.54
C PRO A 93 -1.51 -1.84 23.55
N SER A 94 -0.94 -2.03 22.36
CA SER A 94 0.49 -2.26 22.14
C SER A 94 1.29 -0.96 22.12
N GLY A 95 0.61 0.20 22.15
CA GLY A 95 1.21 1.52 21.96
C GLY A 95 1.69 1.78 20.52
N ILE A 96 1.44 0.87 19.58
CA ILE A 96 1.81 1.01 18.17
C ILE A 96 0.58 1.46 17.38
N LYS A 97 0.71 2.59 16.69
CA LYS A 97 -0.35 3.13 15.83
C LYS A 97 -0.26 2.52 14.44
N ARG A 98 -1.11 1.55 14.13
CA ARG A 98 -1.20 0.98 12.77
C ARG A 98 -2.00 1.90 11.85
N LEU A 99 -1.33 2.48 10.87
CA LEU A 99 -1.92 3.41 9.90
C LEU A 99 -2.51 2.69 8.68
N GLY A 100 -2.07 1.45 8.44
CA GLY A 100 -2.61 0.58 7.42
C GLY A 100 -1.67 0.34 6.24
N GLU A 101 -2.29 0.08 5.09
CA GLU A 101 -1.63 -0.40 3.88
C GLU A 101 -1.83 0.57 2.71
N ILE A 102 -0.76 0.90 1.99
CA ILE A 102 -0.77 1.67 0.76
C ILE A 102 -0.34 0.75 -0.39
N ILE A 103 -1.15 0.67 -1.43
CA ILE A 103 -0.89 -0.15 -2.63
C ILE A 103 -0.66 0.78 -3.81
N ILE A 104 0.53 0.72 -4.42
CA ILE A 104 0.92 1.55 -5.57
C ILE A 104 1.05 0.68 -6.82
N CYS A 105 0.46 1.12 -7.93
CA CYS A 105 0.57 0.45 -9.21
C CYS A 105 1.76 0.95 -10.03
N TYR A 106 2.84 0.18 -10.05
CA TYR A 106 4.10 0.56 -10.71
C TYR A 106 3.95 0.86 -12.22
N PRO A 107 3.26 0.03 -13.03
CA PRO A 107 3.08 0.33 -14.44
C PRO A 107 2.30 1.63 -14.69
N GLN A 108 1.34 1.96 -13.81
CA GLN A 108 0.62 3.23 -13.91
C GLN A 108 1.53 4.40 -13.53
N ALA A 109 2.24 4.33 -12.40
CA ALA A 109 3.21 5.35 -12.02
C ALA A 109 4.22 5.62 -13.16
N LYS A 110 4.75 4.57 -13.81
CA LYS A 110 5.65 4.73 -14.96
C LYS A 110 4.98 5.41 -16.16
N LYS A 111 3.71 5.14 -16.44
CA LYS A 111 2.94 5.82 -17.50
C LYS A 111 2.69 7.29 -17.15
N GLN A 112 2.35 7.57 -15.90
CA GLN A 112 2.12 8.94 -15.41
C GLN A 112 3.40 9.75 -15.45
N ALA A 113 4.52 9.18 -15.00
CA ALA A 113 5.81 9.84 -15.01
C ALA A 113 6.23 10.32 -16.41
N LYS A 114 6.04 9.45 -17.41
CA LYS A 114 6.26 9.81 -18.82
C LYS A 114 5.32 10.91 -19.30
N ARG A 115 4.02 10.81 -18.98
CA ARG A 115 3.00 11.79 -19.39
C ARG A 115 3.24 13.16 -18.77
N LEU A 116 3.66 13.21 -17.51
CA LEU A 116 3.89 14.43 -16.74
C LEU A 116 5.33 14.97 -16.88
N LYS A 117 6.16 14.31 -17.70
CA LYS A 117 7.57 14.69 -17.95
C LYS A 117 8.40 14.83 -16.66
N HIS A 118 8.22 13.91 -15.72
CA HIS A 118 9.08 13.82 -14.53
C HIS A 118 9.66 12.41 -14.33
N SER A 119 10.58 12.27 -13.38
CA SER A 119 11.15 10.96 -13.03
C SER A 119 10.12 10.06 -12.37
N LEU A 120 10.32 8.74 -12.48
CA LEU A 120 9.50 7.77 -11.78
C LEU A 120 9.58 7.93 -10.26
N GLU A 121 10.75 8.27 -9.74
CA GLU A 121 10.95 8.61 -8.32
C GLU A 121 10.09 9.78 -7.86
N LYS A 122 9.77 10.74 -8.73
CA LYS A 122 8.90 11.86 -8.36
C LYS A 122 7.41 11.47 -8.32
N GLU A 123 7.03 10.45 -9.07
CA GLU A 123 5.66 9.90 -9.07
C GLU A 123 5.42 8.92 -7.90
N LEU A 124 6.49 8.27 -7.42
CA LEU A 124 6.46 7.32 -6.29
C LEU A 124 6.65 8.01 -4.95
#